data_AF-A0A5S9MG92-F1
#
_entry.id   AF-A0A5S9MG92-F1
#
_cell.length_a   1.000
_cell.length_b   1.000
_cell.length_c   1.000
_cell.angle_alpha   90.00
_cell.angle_beta   90.00
_cell.angle_gamma   90.00
#
_symmetry.space_group_name_H-M   'P 1'
#
loop_
_entity.id
_entity.type
_entity.pdbx_description
1 polymer ?
#
loop_
_entity_poly.entity_id
_entity_poly.type
_entity_poly.pdbx_seq_one_letter_code
_entity_poly.pdbx_strand_id
1 'polypeptide(L)'
;MIHTYSLIHDDLPCMDDDDLRRGKPTNHKVYGEATAVLAGDALLTESFRLITSQLSSSVSPDQKKLRIVDELVRSAGAQEW
;
A
#
# COMPACT_ATOMS: atom_id res chain seq x y z
N MET A 1 3.54 -3.24 2.99
CA MET A 1 2.42 -3.23 2.02
C MET A 1 2.12 -1.82 1.57
N ILE A 2 1.78 -0.90 2.49
CA ILE A 2 1.60 0.54 2.20
C ILE A 2 2.73 1.12 1.32
N HIS A 3 3.96 1.08 1.82
CA HIS A 3 5.11 1.58 1.05
C HIS A 3 5.32 0.88 -0.32
N THR A 4 4.89 -0.37 -0.47
CA THR A 4 5.07 -1.09 -1.74
C THR A 4 4.02 -0.70 -2.77
N TYR A 5 2.76 -0.48 -2.36
CA TYR A 5 1.75 -0.01 -3.31
C TYR A 5 2.10 1.38 -3.81
N SER A 6 2.59 2.28 -2.92
CA SER A 6 2.91 3.64 -3.31
C SER A 6 3.98 3.63 -4.41
N LEU A 7 5.06 2.87 -4.24
CA LEU A 7 6.09 2.74 -5.27
C LEU A 7 5.57 2.14 -6.58
N ILE A 8 4.63 1.19 -6.54
CA ILE A 8 4.04 0.62 -7.76
C ILE A 8 3.23 1.65 -8.53
N HIS A 9 2.48 2.49 -7.81
CA HIS A 9 1.69 3.56 -8.40
C HIS A 9 2.60 4.70 -8.87
N ASP A 10 3.58 5.13 -8.07
CA ASP A 10 4.58 6.14 -8.45
C ASP A 10 5.33 5.73 -9.73
N ASP A 11 5.63 4.43 -9.91
CA ASP A 11 6.29 3.93 -11.12
C ASP A 11 5.44 4.06 -12.40
N LEU A 12 4.14 4.36 -12.34
CA LEU A 12 3.29 4.41 -13.53
C LEU A 12 3.66 5.55 -14.48
N PRO A 13 3.39 5.42 -15.80
CA PRO A 13 3.69 6.48 -16.78
C PRO A 13 3.03 7.83 -16.52
N CYS A 14 1.93 7.85 -15.77
CA CYS A 14 1.23 9.08 -15.38
C CYS A 14 1.81 9.76 -14.13
N MET A 15 2.79 9.15 -13.46
CA MET A 15 3.48 9.67 -12.28
C MET A 15 4.98 9.85 -12.59
N ASP A 16 5.87 8.99 -12.07
CA ASP A 16 7.31 9.13 -12.27
C ASP A 16 7.82 8.46 -13.56
N ASP A 17 7.01 7.58 -14.19
CA ASP A 17 7.35 6.84 -15.42
C ASP A 17 8.66 6.04 -15.30
N ASP A 18 8.89 5.44 -14.13
CA ASP A 18 10.10 4.67 -13.85
C ASP A 18 10.05 3.30 -14.58
N ASP A 19 10.99 3.08 -15.51
CA ASP A 19 11.17 1.77 -16.16
C ASP A 19 11.84 0.73 -15.25
N LEU A 20 12.68 1.18 -14.32
CA LEU A 20 13.48 0.33 -13.43
C LEU A 20 13.39 0.80 -11.98
N ARG A 21 13.24 -0.15 -11.06
CA ARG A 21 13.37 0.07 -9.62
C ARG A 21 14.30 -0.96 -9.01
N ARG A 22 15.31 -0.48 -8.27
CA ARG A 22 16.35 -1.34 -7.64
C ARG A 22 17.03 -2.27 -8.65
N GLY A 23 17.28 -1.77 -9.86
CA GLY A 23 17.94 -2.51 -10.95
C GLY A 23 17.07 -3.59 -11.62
N LYS A 24 15.75 -3.59 -11.40
CA LYS A 24 14.81 -4.54 -12.01
C LYS A 24 13.66 -3.79 -12.69
N PRO A 25 13.05 -4.35 -13.75
CA PRO A 25 11.85 -3.79 -14.36
C PRO A 25 10.76 -3.52 -13.31
N THR A 26 10.14 -2.35 -13.39
CA THR A 26 9.03 -1.96 -12.51
C THR A 26 7.77 -2.78 -12.81
N ASN A 27 6.80 -2.73 -11.90
CA ASN A 27 5.63 -3.61 -11.95
C ASN A 27 4.88 -3.49 -13.29
N HIS A 28 4.64 -2.26 -13.76
CA HIS A 28 3.93 -2.01 -15.01
C HIS A 28 4.74 -2.44 -16.25
N LYS A 29 6.08 -2.46 -16.18
CA LYS A 29 6.92 -2.99 -17.27
C LYS A 29 6.86 -4.50 -17.40
N VAL A 30 6.62 -5.21 -16.29
CA VAL A 30 6.52 -6.68 -16.30
C VAL A 30 5.09 -7.14 -16.58
N TYR A 31 4.09 -6.49 -15.97
CA TYR A 31 2.71 -6.97 -15.93
C TYR A 31 1.69 -6.06 -16.63
N GLY A 32 2.11 -4.89 -17.11
CA GLY A 32 1.23 -3.88 -17.70
C GLY A 32 0.64 -2.93 -16.66
N GLU A 33 0.28 -1.72 -17.11
CA GLU A 33 -0.23 -0.64 -16.25
C GLU A 33 -1.51 -1.03 -15.49
N ALA A 34 -2.48 -1.65 -16.17
CA ALA A 34 -3.74 -2.05 -15.54
C ALA A 34 -3.50 -3.04 -14.38
N THR A 35 -2.58 -4.00 -14.55
CA THR A 35 -2.24 -4.95 -13.49
C THR A 35 -1.44 -4.28 -12.37
N ALA A 36 -0.54 -3.34 -12.68
CA ALA A 36 0.18 -2.57 -11.68
C ALA A 36 -0.76 -1.72 -10.80
N VAL A 37 -1.74 -1.05 -11.40
CA VAL A 37 -2.79 -0.32 -10.66
C VAL A 37 -3.52 -1.26 -9.69
N LEU A 38 -4.04 -2.38 -10.20
CA LEU A 38 -4.76 -3.36 -9.38
C LEU A 38 -3.90 -4.01 -8.30
N ALA A 39 -2.61 -4.24 -8.57
CA ALA A 39 -1.66 -4.74 -7.58
C ALA A 39 -1.45 -3.72 -6.44
N GLY A 40 -1.37 -2.44 -6.78
CA GLY A 40 -1.31 -1.37 -5.78
C GLY A 40 -2.57 -1.32 -4.92
N ASP A 41 -3.76 -1.33 -5.55
CA ASP A 41 -5.05 -1.32 -4.85
C ASP A 41 -5.21 -2.53 -3.90
N ALA A 42 -4.81 -3.72 -4.35
CA ALA A 42 -4.82 -4.93 -3.54
C ALA A 42 -3.86 -4.84 -2.36
N LEU A 43 -2.64 -4.31 -2.55
CA LEU A 43 -1.67 -4.15 -1.46
C LEU A 43 -2.10 -3.12 -0.42
N LEU A 44 -2.71 -2.01 -0.85
CA LEU A 44 -3.30 -1.01 0.03
C LEU A 44 -4.40 -1.64 0.90
N THR A 45 -5.38 -2.29 0.28
CA THR A 45 -6.52 -2.89 0.99
C THR A 45 -6.11 -4.05 1.91
N GLU A 46 -5.21 -4.92 1.45
CA GLU A 46 -4.72 -6.06 2.22
C GLU A 46 -3.93 -5.64 3.47
N SER A 47 -3.27 -4.47 3.43
CA SER A 47 -2.57 -3.93 4.60
C SER A 47 -3.51 -3.71 5.80
N PHE A 48 -4.71 -3.18 5.56
CA PHE A 48 -5.73 -2.99 6.59
C PHE A 48 -6.31 -4.31 7.07
N ARG A 49 -6.51 -5.26 6.14
CA ARG A 49 -6.98 -6.61 6.48
C ARG A 49 -6.02 -7.31 7.44
N LEU A 50 -4.71 -7.21 7.22
CA LEU A 50 -3.70 -7.82 8.11
C LEU A 50 -3.72 -7.20 9.50
N ILE A 51 -3.79 -5.87 9.61
CA ILE A 51 -3.83 -5.17 10.91
C ILE A 51 -5.08 -5.57 11.70
N THR A 52 -6.23 -5.61 11.05
CA THR A 52 -7.50 -5.92 11.70
C THR A 52 -7.63 -7.41 12.08
N SER A 53 -7.14 -8.32 11.24
CA SER A 53 -7.28 -9.78 11.43
C SER A 53 -6.17 -10.45 12.26
N GLN A 54 -4.95 -9.90 12.33
CA GLN A 54 -3.79 -10.60 12.91
C GLN A 54 -3.21 -10.01 14.19
N LEU A 55 -3.63 -8.81 14.64
CA LEU A 55 -3.22 -8.33 15.98
C LEU A 55 -3.81 -9.25 17.06
N SER A 56 -2.92 -9.91 17.80
CA SER A 56 -3.22 -10.99 18.73
C SER A 56 -4.16 -10.58 19.87
N SER A 57 -4.82 -11.59 20.45
CA SER A 57 -5.73 -11.52 21.59
C SER A 57 -5.12 -10.99 22.90
N SER A 58 -3.83 -10.65 22.92
CA SER A 58 -3.07 -10.21 24.10
C SER A 58 -3.12 -8.69 24.34
N VAL A 59 -3.66 -7.93 23.38
CA VAL A 59 -3.89 -6.49 23.49
C VAL A 59 -5.40 -6.28 23.61
N SER A 60 -5.90 -5.41 24.50
CA SER A 60 -7.34 -5.12 24.55
C SER A 60 -7.81 -4.69 23.15
N PRO A 61 -8.61 -5.51 22.43
CA PRO A 61 -8.31 -5.74 21.02
C PRO A 61 -8.77 -4.60 20.11
N ASP A 62 -9.81 -3.87 20.51
CA ASP A 62 -10.53 -3.03 19.56
C ASP A 62 -9.96 -1.61 19.49
N GLN A 63 -9.77 -0.94 20.64
CA GLN A 63 -9.34 0.46 20.66
C GLN A 63 -7.92 0.66 20.12
N LYS A 64 -6.97 -0.25 20.40
CA LYS A 64 -5.61 -0.13 19.87
C LYS A 64 -5.54 -0.44 18.38
N LYS A 65 -6.27 -1.45 17.89
CA LYS A 65 -6.37 -1.74 16.46
C LYS A 65 -6.98 -0.56 15.72
N LEU A 66 -8.09 0.00 16.23
CA LEU A 66 -8.73 1.18 15.66
C LEU A 66 -7.78 2.37 15.60
N ARG A 67 -7.02 2.64 16.68
CA ARG A 67 -6.02 3.72 16.68
C ARG A 67 -4.91 3.49 15.66
N ILE A 68 -4.41 2.26 15.51
CA ILE A 68 -3.38 1.93 14.51
C ILE A 68 -3.92 2.12 13.09
N VAL A 69 -5.14 1.66 12.82
CA VAL A 69 -5.79 1.83 11.52
C VAL A 69 -6.01 3.32 11.22
N ASP A 70 -6.52 4.09 12.18
CA ASP A 70 -6.72 5.54 12.04
C ASP A 70 -5.41 6.24 11.69
N GLU A 71 -4.35 6.01 12.48
CA GLU A 71 -3.04 6.62 12.23
C GLU A 71 -2.48 6.25 10.84
N LEU A 72 -2.66 4.99 10.43
CA LEU A 72 -2.18 4.51 9.13
C LEU A 72 -2.95 5.14 7.97
N VAL A 73 -4.28 5.19 8.06
CA VAL A 73 -5.14 5.81 7.02
C VAL A 73 -4.82 7.29 6.91
N ARG A 74 -4.62 7.98 8.03
CA ARG A 74 -4.28 9.41 8.06
C ARG A 74 -2.92 9.66 7.41
N SER A 75 -1.91 8.86 7.75
CA SER A 75 -0.54 9.00 7.23
C SER A 75 -0.40 8.60 5.75
N ALA A 76 -1.14 7.58 5.29
CA ALA A 76 -1.09 7.11 3.91
C ALA A 76 -2.12 7.79 2.99
N GLY A 77 -3.05 8.56 3.56
CA GLY A 77 -4.16 9.21 2.88
C GLY A 77 -3.92 10.69 2.60
N ALA A 78 -5.02 11.42 2.39
CA ALA A 78 -5.00 12.80 1.90
C ALA A 78 -4.60 13.87 2.92
N GLN A 79 -4.34 13.52 4.18
CA GLN A 79 -4.09 14.52 5.22
C GLN A 79 -2.76 15.28 5.02
N GLU A 80 -1.82 14.69 4.27
CA GLU A 80 -0.49 15.25 4.00
C GLU A 80 -0.41 15.98 2.64
N TRP A 81 -1.55 16.31 2.01
CA TRP A 81 -1.63 16.98 0.70
C TRP A 81 -2.08 18.44 0.82
#